data_AF-A0A353HY25-F1
#
_entry.id   AF-A0A353HY25-F1
#
_cell.length_a   1.000
_cell.length_b   1.000
_cell.length_c   1.000
_cell.angle_alpha   90.00
_cell.angle_beta   90.00
_cell.angle_gamma   90.00
#
_symmetry.space_group_name_H-M   'P 1'
#
loop_
_entity.id
_entity.type
_entity.pdbx_description
1 polymer ?
#
loop_
_entity_poly.entity_id
_entity_poly.type
_entity_poly.pdbx_seq_one_letter_code
_entity_poly.pdbx_strand_id
1 'polypeptide(L)'
;MPILSLAAACAVLSITLAGCSTVAEKTNFLSDESIKSKVAGTLGHDPASLTLVNRRTDGTNTYVTVRTNNKKEFACTLNGGNLLSAGIVNPPSCTPKA
;
A
#
# COMPACT_ATOMS: atom_id res chain seq x y z
N MET A 1 -42.00 -18.26 -3.14
CA MET A 1 -40.56 -18.55 -3.32
C MET A 1 -39.73 -17.27 -3.09
N PRO A 2 -39.42 -16.86 -1.84
CA PRO A 2 -38.56 -15.68 -1.62
C PRO A 2 -37.07 -16.05 -1.44
N ILE A 3 -36.75 -17.35 -1.24
CA ILE A 3 -35.41 -17.82 -0.87
C ILE A 3 -34.39 -17.62 -2.02
N LEU A 4 -34.85 -17.66 -3.28
CA LEU A 4 -34.00 -17.51 -4.47
C LEU A 4 -33.45 -16.07 -4.64
N SER A 5 -34.13 -15.07 -4.08
CA SER A 5 -33.74 -13.66 -4.20
C SER A 5 -32.61 -13.27 -3.24
N LEU A 6 -32.54 -13.91 -2.06
CA LEU A 6 -31.53 -13.59 -1.05
C LEU A 6 -30.15 -14.16 -1.40
N ALA A 7 -30.11 -15.38 -1.97
CA ALA A 7 -28.86 -16.01 -2.40
C ALA A 7 -28.21 -15.27 -3.58
N ALA A 8 -29.03 -14.79 -4.53
CA ALA A 8 -28.55 -13.97 -5.65
C ALA A 8 -28.02 -12.60 -5.19
N ALA A 9 -28.68 -11.97 -4.20
CA ALA A 9 -28.20 -10.70 -3.63
C ALA A 9 -26.85 -10.85 -2.89
N CYS A 10 -26.65 -11.94 -2.14
CA CYS A 10 -25.37 -12.22 -1.49
C CYS A 10 -24.25 -12.55 -2.49
N ALA A 11 -24.57 -13.24 -3.59
CA ALA A 11 -23.58 -13.55 -4.63
C ALA A 11 -23.07 -12.28 -5.35
N VAL A 12 -23.95 -11.33 -5.67
CA VAL A 12 -23.57 -10.05 -6.30
C VAL A 12 -22.71 -9.19 -5.36
N LEU A 13 -23.06 -9.13 -4.07
CA LEU A 13 -22.30 -8.36 -3.08
C LEU A 13 -20.86 -8.91 -2.91
N SER A 14 -20.70 -10.22 -2.99
CA SER A 14 -19.39 -10.89 -2.84
C SER A 14 -18.43 -10.55 -3.99
N ILE A 15 -18.93 -10.39 -5.21
CA ILE A 15 -18.12 -10.00 -6.39
C ILE A 15 -17.66 -8.55 -6.27
N THR A 16 -18.49 -7.67 -5.70
CA THR A 16 -18.12 -6.26 -5.52
C THR A 16 -17.02 -6.06 -4.48
N LEU A 17 -17.00 -6.86 -3.40
CA LEU A 17 -15.98 -6.75 -2.34
C LEU A 17 -14.60 -7.25 -2.79
N ALA A 18 -14.53 -8.32 -3.59
CA ALA A 18 -13.27 -8.78 -4.18
C ALA A 18 -12.68 -7.73 -5.15
N GLY A 19 -13.55 -6.97 -5.84
CA GLY A 19 -13.14 -5.90 -6.74
C GLY A 19 -12.48 -4.72 -6.04
N CYS A 20 -12.86 -4.39 -4.80
CA CYS A 20 -12.31 -3.21 -4.09
C CYS A 20 -10.79 -3.31 -3.86
N SER A 21 -10.28 -4.49 -3.50
CA SER A 21 -8.84 -4.70 -3.31
C SER A 21 -8.07 -4.53 -4.61
N THR A 22 -8.58 -5.09 -5.71
CA THR A 22 -7.98 -4.92 -7.04
C THR A 22 -8.03 -3.46 -7.50
N VAL A 23 -9.15 -2.75 -7.26
CA VAL A 23 -9.26 -1.32 -7.59
C VAL A 23 -8.24 -0.50 -6.79
N ALA A 24 -8.09 -0.74 -5.48
CA ALA A 24 -7.09 -0.07 -4.65
C ALA A 24 -5.66 -0.29 -5.16
N GLU A 25 -5.34 -1.52 -5.57
CA GLU A 25 -4.03 -1.87 -6.13
C GLU A 25 -3.78 -1.15 -7.46
N LYS A 26 -4.74 -1.20 -8.40
CA LYS A 26 -4.63 -0.59 -9.73
C LYS A 26 -4.70 0.93 -9.72
N THR A 27 -5.22 1.52 -8.66
CA THR A 27 -5.33 2.98 -8.48
C THR A 27 -4.30 3.53 -7.50
N ASN A 28 -3.22 2.79 -7.21
CA ASN A 28 -2.14 3.28 -6.36
C ASN A 28 -1.33 4.38 -7.08
N PHE A 29 -1.38 5.60 -6.54
CA PHE A 29 -0.75 6.79 -7.10
C PHE A 29 0.61 7.12 -6.47
N LEU A 30 1.14 6.25 -5.61
CA LEU A 30 2.43 6.47 -4.98
C LEU A 30 3.54 6.43 -6.04
N SER A 31 4.26 7.54 -6.22
CA SER A 31 5.54 7.52 -6.95
C SER A 31 6.66 7.04 -6.03
N ASP A 32 7.79 6.60 -6.60
CA ASP A 32 8.94 6.16 -5.82
C ASP A 32 9.54 7.31 -4.99
N GLU A 33 9.48 8.54 -5.50
CA GLU A 33 9.88 9.75 -4.78
C GLU A 33 8.96 10.00 -3.58
N SER A 34 7.64 9.84 -3.76
CA SER A 34 6.67 10.01 -2.68
C SER A 34 6.84 8.95 -1.59
N ILE A 35 7.14 7.71 -1.98
CA ILE A 35 7.45 6.60 -1.07
C ILE A 35 8.71 6.94 -0.27
N LYS A 36 9.80 7.30 -0.96
CA LYS A 36 11.06 7.67 -0.30
C LYS A 36 10.86 8.83 0.66
N SER A 37 10.13 9.89 0.26
CA SER A 37 9.85 11.04 1.12
C SER A 37 9.13 10.65 2.41
N LYS A 38 8.06 9.84 2.31
CA LYS A 38 7.27 9.39 3.48
C LYS A 38 8.07 8.46 4.39
N VAL A 39 8.79 7.50 3.81
CA VAL A 39 9.63 6.55 4.55
C VAL A 39 10.80 7.27 5.23
N ALA A 40 11.44 8.21 4.53
CA ALA A 40 12.50 9.04 5.07
C ALA A 40 12.06 9.82 6.31
N GLY A 41 10.87 10.44 6.27
CA GLY A 41 10.29 11.11 7.43
C GLY A 41 10.05 10.17 8.63
N THR A 42 9.68 8.91 8.36
CA THR A 42 9.48 7.88 9.41
C THR A 42 10.79 7.41 10.03
N LEU A 43 11.82 7.21 9.19
CA LEU A 43 13.12 6.68 9.61
C LEU A 43 14.10 7.76 10.10
N GLY A 44 13.77 9.05 9.96
CA GLY A 44 14.69 10.14 10.27
C GLY A 44 15.87 10.23 9.30
N HIS A 45 15.65 9.90 8.02
CA HIS A 45 16.66 9.97 6.97
C HIS A 45 16.32 11.07 5.95
N ASP A 46 17.31 11.45 5.14
CA ASP A 46 17.05 12.27 3.96
C ASP A 46 16.47 11.37 2.83
N PRO A 47 15.44 11.80 2.08
CA PRO A 47 14.87 11.00 0.99
C PRO A 47 15.88 10.59 -0.09
N ALA A 48 16.89 11.42 -0.38
CA ALA A 48 17.95 11.12 -1.33
C ALA A 48 18.97 10.10 -0.80
N SER A 49 19.00 9.88 0.52
CA SER A 49 19.83 8.84 1.15
C SER A 49 19.19 7.44 1.14
N LEU A 50 17.98 7.32 0.60
CA LEU A 50 17.23 6.07 0.47
C LEU A 50 17.18 5.59 -0.98
N THR A 51 17.48 4.31 -1.16
CA THR A 51 17.26 3.58 -2.42
C THR A 51 16.06 2.65 -2.24
N LEU A 52 15.10 2.72 -3.15
CA LEU A 52 14.00 1.76 -3.19
C LEU A 52 14.51 0.45 -3.80
N VAL A 53 14.54 -0.63 -3.01
CA VAL A 53 15.06 -1.94 -3.42
C VAL A 53 13.95 -2.82 -3.99
N ASN A 54 12.79 -2.77 -3.36
CA ASN A 54 11.63 -3.54 -3.77
C ASN A 54 10.35 -2.75 -3.46
N ARG A 55 9.33 -2.96 -4.28
CA ARG A 55 7.99 -2.43 -4.11
C ARG A 55 6.97 -3.46 -4.56
N ARG A 56 5.92 -3.63 -3.76
CA ARG A 56 4.73 -4.41 -4.09
C ARG A 56 3.51 -3.70 -3.54
N THR A 57 2.45 -3.62 -4.31
CA THR A 57 1.14 -3.18 -3.82
C THR A 57 0.22 -4.40 -3.76
N ASP A 58 -0.55 -4.52 -2.68
CA ASP A 58 -1.59 -5.54 -2.50
C ASP A 58 -2.75 -4.90 -1.73
N GLY A 59 -3.90 -4.78 -2.40
CA GLY A 59 -5.03 -4.03 -1.89
C GLY A 59 -4.69 -2.57 -1.61
N THR A 60 -4.96 -2.11 -0.38
CA THR A 60 -4.67 -0.73 0.05
C THR A 60 -3.26 -0.55 0.61
N ASN A 61 -2.45 -1.62 0.64
CA ASN A 61 -1.12 -1.60 1.23
C ASN A 61 -0.05 -1.60 0.13
N THR A 62 0.98 -0.78 0.32
CA THR A 62 2.21 -0.79 -0.47
C THR A 62 3.36 -1.19 0.45
N TYR A 63 3.91 -2.37 0.19
CA TYR A 63 5.05 -2.93 0.87
C TYR A 63 6.31 -2.56 0.11
N VAL A 64 7.28 -1.98 0.80
CA VAL A 64 8.55 -1.55 0.20
C VAL A 64 9.72 -2.02 1.03
N THR A 65 10.83 -2.28 0.36
CA THR A 65 12.14 -2.35 1.02
C THR A 65 12.94 -1.14 0.58
N VAL A 66 13.45 -0.37 1.53
CA VAL A 66 14.41 0.69 1.27
C VAL A 66 15.78 0.32 1.83
N ARG A 67 16.83 0.79 1.18
CA ARG A 67 18.21 0.68 1.64
C ARG A 67 18.79 2.07 1.82
N THR A 68 19.41 2.31 2.96
CA THR A 68 20.14 3.54 3.27
C THR A 68 21.54 3.52 2.65
N ASN A 69 22.21 4.68 2.57
CA ASN A 69 23.60 4.77 2.09
C ASN A 69 24.60 3.92 2.91
N ASN A 70 24.34 3.67 4.19
CA ASN A 70 25.15 2.75 5.02
C ASN A 70 24.73 1.28 4.87
N LYS A 71 24.01 0.94 3.81
CA LYS A 71 23.59 -0.42 3.42
C LYS A 71 22.62 -1.10 4.39
N LYS A 72 22.01 -0.39 5.34
CA LYS A 72 20.95 -0.93 6.19
C LYS A 72 19.65 -1.02 5.39
N GLU A 73 18.95 -2.14 5.50
CA GLU A 73 17.64 -2.32 4.86
C GLU A 73 16.51 -2.21 5.87
N PHE A 74 15.41 -1.62 5.43
CA PHE A 74 14.17 -1.51 6.19
C PHE A 74 13.01 -2.00 5.33
N ALA A 75 12.16 -2.84 5.91
CA ALA A 75 10.87 -3.18 5.35
C ALA A 75 9.85 -2.16 5.87
N CYS A 76 9.13 -1.51 4.97
CA CYS A 76 8.10 -0.55 5.32
C CYS A 76 6.77 -0.91 4.68
N THR A 77 5.69 -0.63 5.40
CA THR A 77 4.32 -0.73 4.90
C THR A 77 3.70 0.67 4.88
N LEU A 78 3.22 1.08 3.71
CA LEU A 78 2.41 2.26 3.52
C LEU A 78 0.96 1.82 3.30
N ASN A 79 0.01 2.50 3.94
CA ASN A 79 -1.42 2.22 3.76
C ASN A 79 -2.11 3.47 3.19
N GLY A 80 -2.87 3.28 2.10
CA GLY A 80 -3.53 4.34 1.35
C GLY A 80 -2.85 4.65 0.01
N GLY A 81 -2.82 5.92 -0.38
CA GLY A 81 -2.24 6.38 -1.63
C GLY A 81 -2.98 5.92 -2.88
N ASN A 82 -4.24 5.52 -2.75
CA ASN A 82 -5.07 5.01 -3.84
C ASN A 82 -6.41 5.75 -3.92
N LEU A 83 -7.25 5.41 -4.91
CA LEU A 83 -8.53 6.09 -5.11
C LEU A 83 -9.46 5.96 -3.90
N LEU A 84 -9.46 4.81 -3.21
CA LEU A 84 -10.32 4.57 -2.05
C LEU A 84 -9.93 5.41 -0.83
N SER A 85 -8.66 5.82 -0.75
CA SER A 85 -8.18 6.74 0.28
C SER A 85 -8.09 8.19 -0.22
N ALA A 86 -8.64 8.51 -1.40
CA ALA A 86 -8.50 9.80 -2.06
C ALA A 86 -7.03 10.29 -2.13
N GLY A 87 -6.09 9.35 -2.28
CA GLY A 87 -4.65 9.65 -2.30
C GLY A 87 -4.01 9.93 -0.93
N ILE A 88 -4.78 9.94 0.17
CA ILE A 88 -4.25 10.10 1.53
C ILE A 88 -3.46 8.85 1.92
N VAL A 89 -2.35 9.03 2.63
CA VAL A 89 -1.41 7.97 3.03
C VAL A 89 -1.10 8.12 4.50
N ASN A 90 -1.29 7.05 5.27
CA ASN A 90 -0.90 7.01 6.68
C ASN A 90 0.62 7.09 6.84
N PRO A 91 1.14 7.55 8.00
CA PRO A 91 2.56 7.42 8.32
C PRO A 91 3.03 5.97 8.10
N PRO A 92 4.12 5.74 7.36
CA PRO A 92 4.65 4.40 7.16
C PRO A 92 4.98 3.70 8.48
N SER A 93 4.78 2.38 8.52
CA SER A 93 5.34 1.53 9.57
C SER A 93 6.58 0.85 9.02
N CYS A 94 7.74 1.04 9.66
CA CYS A 94 9.02 0.54 9.19
C CYS A 94 9.75 -0.27 10.25
N THR A 95 10.36 -1.39 9.84
CA THR A 95 11.19 -2.23 10.70
C THR A 95 12.52 -2.52 10.01
N PRO A 96 13.64 -2.60 10.75
CA PRO A 96 14.89 -3.13 10.19
C PRO A 96 14.68 -4.52 9.61
N LYS A 97 15.30 -4.80 8.47
CA LYS A 97 15.31 -6.13 7.85
C LYS A 97 16.54 -6.90 8.37
N ALA A 98 16.32 -8.14 8.80
CA ALA A 98 17.36 -9.03 9.32
C ALA A 98 18.35 -9.46 8.23
#